data_AF-A0A8X7VXM7-F1
#
_entry.id   AF-A0A8X7VXM7-F1
#
_cell.length_a   1.000
_cell.length_b   1.000
_cell.length_c   1.000
_cell.angle_alpha   90.00
_cell.angle_beta   90.00
_cell.angle_gamma   90.00
#
_symmetry.space_group_name_H-M   'P 1'
#
loop_
_entity.id
_entity.type
_entity.pdbx_description
1 polymer ?
#
loop_
_entity_poly.entity_id
_entity_poly.type
_entity_poly.pdbx_seq_one_letter_code
_entity_poly.pdbx_strand_id
1 'polypeptide(L)'
;MAGEQMKPVASLLLVLNFCMYVIVLGIGGWAMNRAIDHGFEIAGPDLKLPAHFSPIYFPMGNAATGFFVVFALLAGVVGAASTISGLSHIRSWTVGSLPAAAASATIAWTLTLLAMGFAWKEIELHVRNARLRTMEAFLIILSVTQLLYIAAVHGVRRPT
;
A
#
# COMPACT_ATOMS: atom_id res chain seq x y z
N MET A 1 9.25 -17.75 -27.16
CA MET A 1 10.39 -17.00 -26.59
C MET A 1 9.99 -15.81 -25.71
N ALA A 2 8.86 -15.11 -25.91
CA ALA A 2 8.49 -13.96 -25.06
C ALA A 2 7.96 -14.31 -23.63
N GLY A 3 7.27 -15.45 -23.45
CA GLY A 3 6.64 -15.79 -22.16
C GLY A 3 7.60 -16.22 -21.04
N GLU A 4 8.77 -16.77 -21.37
CA GLU A 4 9.84 -17.05 -20.39
C GLU A 4 10.64 -15.80 -20.03
N GLN A 5 10.75 -14.84 -20.94
CA GLN A 5 11.41 -13.55 -20.69
C GLN A 5 10.69 -12.69 -19.64
N MET A 6 9.38 -12.87 -19.43
CA MET A 6 8.60 -12.08 -18.46
C MET A 6 8.75 -12.60 -17.02
N LYS A 7 9.19 -13.85 -16.83
CA LYS A 7 9.40 -14.45 -15.51
C LYS A 7 10.40 -13.70 -14.62
N PRO A 8 11.62 -13.35 -15.07
CA PRO A 8 12.55 -12.56 -14.26
C PRO A 8 12.02 -11.16 -13.94
N VAL A 9 11.32 -10.52 -14.88
CA VAL A 9 10.70 -9.20 -14.67
C VAL A 9 9.59 -9.28 -13.61
N ALA A 10 8.70 -10.26 -13.70
CA ALA A 10 7.65 -10.49 -12.71
C ALA A 10 8.25 -10.78 -11.33
N SER A 11 9.34 -11.54 -11.25
CA SER A 11 10.04 -11.82 -9.99
C SER A 11 10.66 -10.58 -9.36
N LEU A 12 11.32 -9.74 -10.16
CA LEU A 12 11.91 -8.51 -9.66
C LEU A 12 10.83 -7.56 -9.15
N LEU A 13 9.76 -7.37 -9.92
CA LEU A 13 8.63 -6.53 -9.52
C LEU A 13 7.95 -7.05 -8.26
N LEU A 14 7.79 -8.38 -8.12
CA LEU A 14 7.20 -8.97 -6.92
C LEU A 14 8.01 -8.67 -5.66
N VAL A 15 9.33 -8.85 -5.72
CA VAL A 15 10.22 -8.56 -4.59
C VAL A 15 10.24 -7.07 -4.26
N LEU A 16 10.33 -6.21 -5.29
CA LEU A 16 10.31 -4.77 -5.12
C LEU A 16 9.01 -4.30 -4.45
N ASN A 17 7.85 -4.76 -4.94
CA ASN A 17 6.55 -4.42 -4.39
C ASN A 17 6.40 -4.93 -2.95
N PHE A 18 6.86 -6.15 -2.66
CA PHE A 18 6.88 -6.68 -1.29
C PHE A 18 7.65 -5.77 -0.34
N CYS A 19 8.89 -5.39 -0.70
CA CYS A 19 9.72 -4.52 0.14
C CYS A 19 9.04 -3.17 0.39
N MET A 20 8.47 -2.54 -0.65
CA MET A 20 7.76 -1.27 -0.49
C MET A 20 6.52 -1.40 0.41
N TYR A 21 5.71 -2.46 0.24
CA TYR A 21 4.56 -2.72 1.13
C TYR A 21 4.98 -2.90 2.59
N VAL A 22 6.07 -3.63 2.86
CA VAL A 22 6.60 -3.81 4.22
C VAL A 22 7.07 -2.48 4.83
N ILE A 23 7.71 -1.62 4.04
CA ILE A 23 8.12 -0.30 4.54
C ILE A 23 6.89 0.58 4.83
N VAL A 24 5.87 0.55 3.96
CA VAL A 24 4.60 1.24 4.19
C VAL A 24 3.94 0.74 5.49
N LEU A 25 3.96 -0.57 5.76
CA LEU A 25 3.49 -1.13 7.02
C LEU A 25 4.29 -0.65 8.23
N GLY A 26 5.62 -0.61 8.13
CA GLY A 26 6.47 -0.14 9.23
C GLY A 26 6.21 1.33 9.58
N ILE A 27 6.17 2.20 8.57
CA ILE A 27 5.92 3.63 8.80
C ILE A 27 4.46 3.89 9.20
N GLY A 28 3.50 3.22 8.56
CA GLY A 28 2.09 3.33 8.88
C GLY A 28 1.77 2.83 10.28
N GLY A 29 2.40 1.73 10.71
CA GLY A 29 2.28 1.18 12.06
C GLY A 29 2.85 2.14 13.10
N TRP A 30 4.01 2.73 12.82
CA TRP A 30 4.55 3.81 13.64
C TRP A 30 3.59 5.01 13.74
N ALA A 31 3.02 5.45 12.63
CA ALA A 31 2.09 6.58 12.59
C ALA A 31 0.81 6.28 13.39
N MET A 32 0.26 5.07 13.24
CA MET A 32 -0.90 4.60 13.99
C MET A 32 -0.59 4.52 15.50
N ASN A 33 0.54 3.94 15.89
CA ASN A 33 0.95 3.89 17.29
C ASN A 33 1.05 5.29 17.90
N ARG A 34 1.67 6.23 17.18
CA ARG A 34 1.79 7.63 17.64
C ARG A 34 0.42 8.31 17.76
N ALA A 35 -0.51 8.02 16.87
CA ALA A 35 -1.88 8.53 16.94
C ALA A 35 -2.67 7.92 18.12
N ILE A 36 -2.43 6.66 18.48
CA ILE A 36 -3.04 6.06 19.67
C ILE A 36 -2.47 6.70 20.95
N ASP A 37 -1.14 6.86 21.02
CA ASP A 37 -0.46 7.39 22.20
C ASP A 37 -0.75 8.89 22.44
N HIS A 38 -0.81 9.69 21.37
CA HIS A 38 -0.85 11.16 21.47
C HIS A 38 -2.07 11.80 20.77
N GLY A 39 -2.93 11.00 20.14
CA GLY A 39 -4.09 11.52 19.41
C GLY A 39 -5.26 11.95 20.30
N PHE A 40 -5.27 11.46 21.54
CA PHE A 40 -6.30 11.72 22.55
C PHE A 40 -5.71 12.13 23.90
N GLU A 41 -4.56 12.82 23.93
CA GLU A 41 -4.15 13.50 25.16
C GLU A 41 -5.19 14.59 25.45
N ILE A 42 -6.22 14.20 26.22
CA ILE A 42 -7.18 15.08 26.87
C ILE A 42 -6.36 15.97 27.80
N ALA A 43 -5.97 17.15 27.32
CA ALA A 43 -5.38 18.19 28.13
C ALA A 43 -6.43 18.70 29.13
N GLY A 44 -6.62 17.95 30.21
CA GLY A 44 -7.40 18.34 31.39
C GLY A 44 -8.92 18.38 31.24
N PRO A 45 -9.66 18.53 32.36
CA PRO A 45 -11.12 18.52 32.41
C PRO A 45 -11.82 19.68 31.67
N ASP A 46 -11.07 20.65 31.12
CA ASP A 46 -11.60 21.90 30.55
C ASP A 46 -11.51 21.99 29.00
N LEU A 47 -11.24 20.87 28.31
CA LEU A 47 -11.07 20.92 26.85
C LEU A 47 -12.41 21.07 26.10
N LYS A 48 -12.74 22.30 25.71
CA LYS A 48 -13.77 22.58 24.69
C LYS A 48 -13.28 22.07 23.33
N LEU A 49 -13.72 20.87 22.95
CA LEU A 49 -13.49 20.31 21.62
C LEU A 49 -14.06 21.26 20.56
N PRO A 50 -13.27 21.69 19.55
CA PRO A 50 -13.80 22.47 18.43
C PRO A 50 -14.90 21.69 17.70
N ALA A 51 -15.87 22.39 17.12
CA ALA A 51 -17.02 21.78 16.43
C ALA A 51 -16.66 20.85 15.24
N HIS A 52 -15.40 20.88 14.78
CA HIS A 52 -14.89 20.02 13.71
C HIS A 52 -13.75 19.11 14.23
N PHE A 53 -14.04 18.35 15.28
CA PHE A 53 -13.15 17.30 15.77
C PHE A 53 -13.28 16.05 14.89
N SER A 54 -12.17 15.60 14.29
CA SER A 54 -12.12 14.29 13.63
C SER A 54 -11.77 13.23 14.68
N PRO A 55 -12.59 12.17 14.86
CA PRO A 55 -12.27 11.05 15.75
C PRO A 55 -10.96 10.35 15.41
N ILE A 56 -10.42 10.55 14.20
CA ILE A 56 -9.14 10.04 13.76
C ILE A 56 -8.16 11.21 13.67
N TYR A 57 -7.49 11.51 14.79
CA TYR A 57 -6.52 12.61 14.88
C TYR A 57 -5.08 12.10 14.83
N PHE A 58 -4.31 12.63 13.89
CA PHE A 58 -2.89 12.30 13.71
C PHE A 58 -2.04 13.55 13.96
N PRO A 59 -1.35 13.65 15.11
CA PRO A 59 -0.66 14.89 15.52
C PRO A 59 0.55 15.25 14.65
N MET A 60 0.99 14.34 13.78
CA MET A 60 2.17 14.48 12.92
C MET A 60 1.84 14.95 11.48
N GLY A 61 0.57 15.15 11.15
CA GLY A 61 0.18 15.48 9.78
C GLY A 61 -0.99 16.44 9.73
N ASN A 62 -1.75 16.35 8.65
CA ASN A 62 -2.89 17.21 8.37
C ASN A 62 -4.21 16.40 8.46
N ALA A 63 -5.31 17.00 8.03
CA ALA A 63 -6.64 16.41 8.11
C ALA A 63 -6.80 15.10 7.29
N ALA A 64 -5.98 14.87 6.26
CA ALA A 64 -6.03 13.66 5.44
C ALA A 64 -5.19 12.51 6.01
N THR A 65 -4.27 12.76 6.95
CA THR A 65 -3.30 11.77 7.43
C THR A 65 -3.97 10.55 8.02
N GLY A 66 -5.07 10.73 8.77
CA GLY A 66 -5.79 9.63 9.39
C GLY A 66 -6.36 8.66 8.36
N PHE A 67 -7.04 9.19 7.34
CA PHE A 67 -7.56 8.39 6.24
C PHE A 67 -6.41 7.74 5.47
N PHE A 68 -5.40 8.53 5.13
CA PHE A 68 -4.23 8.07 4.39
C PHE A 68 -3.55 6.87 5.06
N VAL A 69 -3.22 6.97 6.36
CA VAL A 69 -2.51 5.90 7.08
C VAL A 69 -3.37 4.63 7.19
N VAL A 70 -4.67 4.74 7.43
CA VAL A 70 -5.56 3.58 7.51
C VAL A 70 -5.61 2.84 6.18
N PHE A 71 -5.83 3.54 5.07
CA PHE A 71 -5.86 2.91 3.74
C PHE A 71 -4.48 2.40 3.31
N ALA A 72 -3.40 3.11 3.68
CA ALA A 72 -2.03 2.67 3.45
C ALA A 72 -1.71 1.35 4.17
N LEU A 73 -2.17 1.18 5.41
CA LEU A 73 -2.00 -0.06 6.17
C LEU A 73 -2.78 -1.21 5.54
N LEU A 74 -4.04 -0.98 5.14
CA LEU A 74 -4.83 -2.00 4.44
C LEU A 74 -4.18 -2.42 3.12
N ALA A 75 -3.74 -1.44 2.32
CA ALA A 75 -3.00 -1.70 1.09
C ALA A 75 -1.69 -2.44 1.36
N GLY A 76 -0.96 -2.07 2.43
CA GLY A 76 0.27 -2.72 2.87
C GLY A 76 0.06 -4.19 3.23
N VAL A 77 -0.95 -4.51 4.05
CA VAL A 77 -1.21 -5.89 4.49
C VAL A 77 -1.65 -6.75 3.31
N VAL A 78 -2.64 -6.28 2.54
CA VAL A 78 -3.17 -7.03 1.40
C VAL A 78 -2.13 -7.14 0.29
N GLY A 79 -1.34 -6.09 0.05
CA GLY A 79 -0.21 -6.08 -0.86
C GLY A 79 0.85 -7.11 -0.48
N ALA A 80 1.29 -7.12 0.78
CA ALA A 80 2.25 -8.11 1.28
C ALA A 80 1.68 -9.54 1.22
N ALA A 81 0.41 -9.76 1.56
CA ALA A 81 -0.22 -11.07 1.47
C ALA A 81 -0.35 -11.56 0.01
N SER A 82 -0.63 -10.66 -0.94
CA SER A 82 -0.74 -11.00 -2.36
C SER A 82 0.55 -11.59 -2.93
N THR A 83 1.71 -11.27 -2.33
CA THR A 83 3.00 -11.79 -2.80
C THR A 83 3.20 -13.27 -2.50
N ILE A 84 2.43 -13.85 -1.57
CA ILE A 84 2.43 -15.30 -1.30
C ILE A 84 1.88 -16.05 -2.53
N SER A 85 0.73 -15.60 -3.03
CA SER A 85 0.13 -16.11 -4.28
C SER A 85 0.99 -15.80 -5.50
N GLY A 86 1.64 -14.63 -5.52
CA GLY A 86 2.61 -14.30 -6.56
C GLY A 86 3.83 -15.23 -6.57
N LEU A 87 4.38 -15.55 -5.41
CA LEU A 87 5.55 -16.42 -5.28
C LEU A 87 5.23 -17.86 -5.70
N SER A 88 4.07 -18.37 -5.32
CA SER A 88 3.62 -19.70 -5.76
C SER A 88 3.42 -19.77 -7.28
N HIS A 89 2.91 -18.70 -7.89
CA HIS A 89 2.83 -18.57 -9.34
C HIS A 89 4.21 -18.47 -10.01
N ILE A 90 5.16 -17.71 -9.45
CA ILE A 90 6.52 -17.63 -10.03
C ILE A 90 7.25 -18.98 -9.97
N ARG A 91 7.06 -19.76 -8.90
CA ARG A 91 7.65 -21.10 -8.78
C ARG A 91 7.06 -22.08 -9.79
N SER A 92 5.74 -22.13 -9.90
CA SER A 92 5.04 -23.07 -10.80
C SER A 92 5.08 -22.62 -12.26
N TRP A 93 4.92 -21.33 -12.52
CA TRP A 93 4.79 -20.68 -13.83
C TRP A 93 3.78 -21.39 -14.75
N THR A 94 2.64 -21.81 -14.19
CA THR A 94 1.59 -22.54 -14.90
C THR A 94 0.31 -21.71 -15.04
N VAL A 95 -0.53 -22.08 -16.02
CA VAL A 95 -1.84 -21.46 -16.24
C VAL A 95 -2.77 -21.69 -15.03
N GLY A 96 -2.61 -22.80 -14.31
CA GLY A 96 -3.45 -23.14 -13.15
C GLY A 96 -3.26 -22.21 -11.94
N SER A 97 -2.07 -21.66 -11.74
CA SER A 97 -1.78 -20.72 -10.65
C SER A 97 -2.04 -19.25 -11.02
N LEU A 98 -2.27 -18.96 -12.30
CA LEU A 98 -2.48 -17.60 -12.82
C LEU A 98 -3.69 -16.88 -12.21
N PRO A 99 -4.91 -17.47 -12.14
CA PRO A 99 -6.09 -16.75 -11.67
C PRO A 99 -5.97 -16.30 -10.21
N ALA A 100 -5.39 -17.14 -9.36
CA ALA A 100 -5.18 -16.82 -7.94
C ALA A 100 -4.17 -15.67 -7.75
N ALA A 101 -3.06 -15.69 -8.50
CA ALA A 101 -2.06 -14.63 -8.46
C ALA A 101 -2.60 -13.32 -9.05
N ALA A 102 -3.29 -13.37 -10.18
CA ALA A 102 -3.87 -12.19 -10.82
C ALA A 102 -4.97 -11.54 -9.96
N ALA A 103 -5.89 -12.34 -9.40
CA ALA A 103 -6.97 -11.82 -8.56
C ALA A 103 -6.43 -11.15 -7.29
N SER A 104 -5.55 -11.83 -6.55
CA SER A 104 -4.96 -11.29 -5.32
C SER A 104 -4.11 -10.03 -5.60
N ALA A 105 -3.35 -10.01 -6.69
CA ALA A 105 -2.59 -8.83 -7.11
C ALA A 105 -3.51 -7.66 -7.51
N THR A 106 -4.65 -7.94 -8.15
CA THR A 106 -5.64 -6.93 -8.54
C THR A 106 -6.31 -6.29 -7.32
N ILE A 107 -6.68 -7.10 -6.31
CA ILE A 107 -7.23 -6.59 -5.04
C ILE A 107 -6.18 -5.71 -4.31
N ALA A 108 -4.92 -6.15 -4.26
CA ALA A 108 -3.85 -5.34 -3.71
C ALA A 108 -3.68 -4.01 -4.48
N TRP A 109 -3.77 -4.06 -5.81
CA TRP A 109 -3.65 -2.87 -6.65
C TRP A 109 -4.78 -1.87 -6.44
N THR A 110 -6.04 -2.31 -6.36
CA THR A 110 -7.18 -1.40 -6.14
C THR A 110 -7.10 -0.72 -4.76
N LEU A 111 -6.69 -1.44 -3.72
CA LEU A 111 -6.43 -0.84 -2.40
C LEU A 111 -5.26 0.14 -2.43
N THR A 112 -4.22 -0.17 -3.20
CA THR A 112 -3.07 0.72 -3.40
C THR A 112 -3.50 2.02 -4.09
N LEU A 113 -4.37 1.95 -5.11
CA LEU A 113 -4.93 3.14 -5.76
C LEU A 113 -5.77 3.98 -4.81
N LEU A 114 -6.57 3.34 -3.95
CA LEU A 114 -7.34 4.04 -2.94
C LEU A 114 -6.43 4.78 -1.96
N ALA A 115 -5.39 4.11 -1.44
CA ALA A 115 -4.40 4.73 -0.57
C ALA A 115 -3.60 5.84 -1.27
N MET A 116 -3.28 5.68 -2.55
CA MET A 116 -2.62 6.70 -3.37
C MET A 116 -3.50 7.95 -3.55
N GLY A 117 -4.83 7.79 -3.70
CA GLY A 117 -5.75 8.92 -3.72
C GLY A 117 -5.67 9.78 -2.45
N PHE A 118 -5.57 9.14 -1.29
CA PHE A 118 -5.34 9.85 -0.02
C PHE A 118 -3.92 10.43 0.08
N ALA A 119 -2.91 9.76 -0.49
CA ALA A 119 -1.56 10.33 -0.59
C ALA A 119 -1.57 11.65 -1.37
N TRP A 120 -2.33 11.72 -2.47
CA TRP A 120 -2.48 12.96 -3.23
C TRP A 120 -3.11 14.06 -2.40
N LYS A 121 -4.15 13.72 -1.60
CA LYS A 121 -4.79 14.68 -0.72
C LYS A 121 -3.87 15.16 0.40
N GLU A 122 -3.08 14.25 0.96
CA GLU A 122 -2.04 14.56 1.95
C GLU A 122 -0.97 15.50 1.37
N ILE A 123 -0.65 15.33 0.08
CA ILE A 123 0.27 16.20 -0.64
C ILE A 123 -0.28 17.63 -0.74
N GLU A 124 -1.55 17.77 -1.11
CA GLU A 124 -2.26 19.04 -1.28
C GLU A 124 -2.33 19.87 0.01
N LEU A 125 -2.38 19.22 1.17
CA LEU A 125 -2.55 19.91 2.47
C LEU A 125 -1.22 20.32 3.15
N HIS A 126 -0.07 20.05 2.52
CA HIS A 126 1.30 20.55 2.80
C HIS A 126 1.93 20.24 4.18
N VAL A 127 1.18 20.18 5.28
CA VAL A 127 1.70 19.95 6.64
C VAL A 127 1.97 18.46 6.84
N ARG A 128 3.22 18.01 6.59
CA ARG A 128 3.61 16.59 6.68
C ARG A 128 5.08 16.31 7.01
N ASN A 129 5.33 15.25 7.80
CA ASN A 129 6.69 14.76 8.09
C ASN A 129 7.38 14.12 6.87
N ALA A 130 8.70 14.01 6.92
CA ALA A 130 9.50 13.16 6.02
C ALA A 130 9.00 11.71 5.97
N ARG A 131 8.59 11.13 7.10
CA ARG A 131 8.04 9.76 7.15
C ARG A 131 6.76 9.60 6.33
N LEU A 132 5.85 10.56 6.44
CA LEU A 132 4.60 10.58 5.66
C LEU A 132 4.89 10.79 4.16
N ARG A 133 5.84 11.68 3.84
CA ARG A 133 6.35 11.86 2.46
C ARG A 133 6.91 10.56 1.85
N THR A 134 7.60 9.73 2.64
CA THR A 134 8.06 8.43 2.17
C THR A 134 6.91 7.50 1.83
N MET A 135 5.87 7.43 2.67
CA MET A 135 4.69 6.62 2.39
C MET A 135 3.94 7.11 1.14
N GLU A 136 3.81 8.42 0.96
CA GLU A 136 3.20 9.02 -0.24
C GLU A 136 3.91 8.56 -1.51
N ALA A 137 5.24 8.74 -1.54
CA ALA A 137 6.06 8.36 -2.67
C ALA A 137 5.95 6.86 -2.97
N PHE A 138 6.01 6.01 -1.93
CA PHE A 138 5.92 4.56 -2.11
C PHE A 138 4.55 4.11 -2.60
N LEU A 139 3.44 4.71 -2.15
CA LEU A 139 2.12 4.34 -2.64
C LEU A 139 1.88 4.80 -4.08
N ILE A 140 2.42 5.96 -4.47
CA ILE A 140 2.43 6.40 -5.87
C ILE A 140 3.23 5.42 -6.74
N ILE A 141 4.45 5.07 -6.33
CA ILE A 141 5.29 4.12 -7.08
C ILE A 141 4.63 2.73 -7.15
N LEU A 142 4.12 2.23 -6.01
CA LEU A 142 3.40 0.95 -5.93
C LEU A 142 2.20 0.90 -6.86
N SER A 143 1.47 2.01 -7.05
CA SER A 143 0.33 2.03 -7.98
C SER A 143 0.73 1.68 -9.42
N VAL A 144 1.93 2.08 -9.83
CA VAL A 144 2.49 1.79 -11.16
C VAL A 144 3.15 0.42 -11.19
N THR A 145 4.03 0.12 -10.23
CA THR A 145 4.80 -1.14 -10.24
C THR A 145 3.92 -2.36 -10.00
N GLN A 146 2.83 -2.25 -9.23
CA GLN A 146 1.85 -3.32 -9.05
C GLN A 146 1.03 -3.56 -10.32
N LEU A 147 0.68 -2.50 -11.07
CA LEU A 147 0.05 -2.66 -12.38
C LEU A 147 0.97 -3.36 -13.38
N LEU A 148 2.25 -2.96 -13.41
CA LEU A 148 3.26 -3.61 -14.24
C LEU A 148 3.46 -5.08 -13.85
N TYR A 149 3.41 -5.40 -12.55
CA TYR A 149 3.47 -6.77 -12.06
C TYR A 149 2.27 -7.60 -12.56
N ILE A 150 1.05 -7.08 -12.44
CA ILE A 150 -0.16 -7.73 -12.96
C ILE A 150 0.00 -8.00 -14.47
N ALA A 151 0.42 -7.01 -15.24
CA ALA A 151 0.68 -7.17 -16.67
C ALA A 151 1.75 -8.24 -16.97
N ALA A 152 2.82 -8.28 -16.17
CA ALA A 152 3.91 -9.25 -16.32
C ALA A 152 3.45 -10.70 -16.06
N VAL A 153 2.58 -10.91 -15.07
CA VAL A 153 2.02 -12.22 -14.71
C VAL A 153 1.13 -12.80 -15.82
N HIS A 154 0.42 -11.94 -16.57
CA HIS A 154 -0.36 -12.38 -17.73
C HIS A 154 0.48 -12.86 -18.93
N GLY A 155 1.81 -12.74 -18.88
CA GLY A 155 2.73 -13.23 -19.90
C GLY A 155 2.82 -14.76 -20.03
N VAL A 156 2.23 -15.51 -19.09
CA VAL A 156 2.17 -16.98 -19.14
C VAL A 156 1.34 -17.43 -20.36
N ARG A 157 1.99 -18.09 -21.31
CA ARG A 157 1.30 -18.66 -22.48
C ARG A 157 0.47 -19.88 -22.07
N ARG A 158 -0.76 -19.96 -22.61
CA ARG A 158 -1.54 -21.20 -22.60
C ARG A 158 -0.80 -22.24 -23.47
N PRO A 159 -0.65 -23.49 -23.02
CA PRO A 159 -0.22 -24.56 -23.93
C PRO A 159 -1.29 -24.67 -25.02
N THR A 160 -0.87 -24.52 -26.28
CA THR A 160 -1.67 -24.82 -27.47
C THR A 160 -1.84 -26.32 -27.62
#